data_AF-A0A3M1LT76-F1
#
_entry.id   AF-A0A3M1LT76-F1
#
_cell.length_a   1.000
_cell.length_b   1.000
_cell.length_c   1.000
_cell.angle_alpha   90.00
_cell.angle_beta   90.00
_cell.angle_gamma   90.00
#
_symmetry.space_group_name_H-M   'P 1'
#
loop_
_entity.id
_entity.type
_entity.pdbx_description
1 polymer ?
#
loop_
_entity_poly.entity_id
_entity_poly.type
_entity_poly.pdbx_seq_one_letter_code
_entity_poly.pdbx_strand_id
1 'polypeptide(L)'
;RLEATVQALAEAQQRTEERLNQLAEAQQRAEERLSRLEATVQALAEAQQRTEEALARLAEAQQHAEERLDGIDKQLSTIGNILGLDAEGDAEEILTYILERKGYQILAAPHGLDIDGEVDLVMPVETPEGTRAWVVLEAKKRVRLKELRRWANRVQSEGFLQRLERAGVTTPLLPYLFGLRVYAVVDEEAEEKGIGVLCPDGERVAPRMIRKKTSSHHRKNP
;
A
#
# COMPACT_ATOMS: atom_id res chain seq x y z
N ARG A 1 -84.43 -45.27 17.47
CA ARG A 1 -83.66 -44.05 17.83
C ARG A 1 -82.28 -44.42 18.39
N LEU A 2 -82.20 -45.25 19.43
CA LEU A 2 -80.93 -45.70 20.01
C LEU A 2 -80.01 -46.41 18.99
N GLU A 3 -80.53 -47.36 18.21
CA GLU A 3 -79.75 -48.09 17.19
C GLU A 3 -79.12 -47.16 16.15
N ALA A 4 -79.86 -46.16 15.65
CA ALA A 4 -79.32 -45.18 14.70
C ALA A 4 -78.23 -44.29 15.32
N THR A 5 -78.35 -43.95 16.61
CA THR A 5 -77.31 -43.22 17.35
C THR A 5 -76.05 -44.06 17.56
N VAL A 6 -76.20 -45.35 17.87
CA VAL A 6 -75.09 -46.30 18.00
C VAL A 6 -74.38 -46.50 16.66
N GLN A 7 -75.13 -46.65 15.57
CA GLN A 7 -74.56 -46.78 14.23
C GLN A 7 -73.77 -45.53 13.81
N ALA A 8 -74.31 -44.33 14.05
CA ALA A 8 -73.61 -43.07 13.78
C ALA A 8 -72.32 -42.90 14.62
N LEU A 9 -72.33 -43.38 15.86
CA LEU A 9 -71.14 -43.39 16.72
C LEU A 9 -70.09 -44.37 16.21
N ALA A 10 -70.49 -45.56 15.77
CA ALA A 10 -69.57 -46.55 15.18
C ALA A 10 -68.91 -46.01 13.90
N GLU A 11 -69.67 -45.34 13.03
CA GLU A 11 -69.12 -44.69 11.83
C GLU A 11 -68.18 -43.53 12.16
N ALA A 12 -68.51 -42.72 13.18
CA ALA A 12 -67.64 -41.65 13.66
C ALA A 12 -66.34 -42.18 14.28
N GLN A 13 -66.42 -43.30 15.01
CA GLN A 13 -65.27 -44.00 15.55
C GLN A 13 -64.39 -44.55 14.42
N GLN A 14 -64.96 -45.24 13.44
CA GLN A 14 -64.22 -45.76 12.29
C GLN A 14 -63.47 -44.64 11.54
N ARG A 15 -64.13 -43.50 11.27
CA ARG A 15 -63.49 -42.33 10.64
C ARG A 15 -62.37 -41.74 11.50
N THR A 16 -62.48 -41.83 12.82
CA THR A 16 -61.45 -41.36 13.75
C THR A 16 -60.25 -42.30 13.74
N GLU A 17 -60.48 -43.61 13.75
CA GLU A 17 -59.43 -44.64 13.62
C GLU A 17 -58.68 -44.51 12.29
N GLU A 18 -59.41 -44.30 11.18
CA GLU A 18 -58.81 -44.04 9.86
C GLU A 18 -57.92 -42.80 9.86
N ARG A 19 -58.36 -41.70 10.49
CA ARG A 19 -57.56 -40.47 10.62
C ARG A 19 -56.34 -40.65 11.52
N LEU A 20 -56.46 -41.41 12.60
CA LEU A 20 -55.34 -41.73 13.50
C LEU A 20 -54.29 -42.57 12.78
N ASN A 21 -54.70 -43.55 11.99
CA ASN A 21 -53.77 -44.35 11.17
C ASN A 21 -53.04 -43.49 10.13
N GLN A 22 -53.75 -42.57 9.45
CA GLN A 22 -53.13 -41.62 8.53
C GLN A 22 -52.14 -40.68 9.22
N LEU A 23 -52.45 -40.22 10.44
CA LEU A 23 -51.53 -39.38 11.22
C LEU A 23 -50.29 -40.16 11.66
N ALA A 24 -50.45 -41.41 12.10
CA ALA A 24 -49.34 -42.28 12.47
C ALA A 24 -48.40 -42.53 11.28
N GLU A 25 -48.94 -42.80 10.10
CA GLU A 25 -48.14 -42.93 8.87
C GLU A 25 -47.44 -41.62 8.50
N ALA A 26 -48.13 -40.47 8.60
CA ALA A 26 -47.52 -39.17 8.33
C ALA A 26 -46.40 -38.84 9.32
N GLN A 27 -46.57 -39.19 10.60
CA GLN A 27 -45.57 -39.05 11.63
C GLN A 27 -44.35 -39.94 11.36
N GLN A 28 -44.57 -41.22 11.03
CA GLN A 28 -43.48 -42.13 10.67
C GLN A 28 -42.66 -41.59 9.48
N ARG A 29 -43.33 -41.09 8.43
CA ARG A 29 -42.65 -40.46 7.28
C ARG A 29 -41.89 -39.18 7.67
N ALA A 30 -42.40 -38.42 8.65
CA ALA A 30 -41.73 -37.23 9.15
C ALA A 30 -40.46 -37.60 9.94
N GLU A 31 -40.53 -38.62 10.79
CA GLU A 31 -39.38 -39.14 11.54
C GLU A 31 -38.30 -39.67 10.59
N GLU A 32 -38.67 -40.44 9.56
CA GLU A 32 -37.73 -40.89 8.53
C GLU A 32 -37.04 -39.73 7.79
N ARG A 33 -37.78 -38.65 7.51
CA ARG A 33 -37.21 -37.43 6.90
C ARG A 33 -36.29 -36.69 7.87
N LEU A 34 -36.62 -36.64 9.15
CA LEU A 34 -35.78 -36.05 10.19
C LEU A 34 -34.47 -36.81 10.33
N SER A 35 -34.49 -38.14 10.40
CA SER A 35 -33.26 -38.94 10.45
C SER A 35 -32.37 -38.75 9.22
N ARG A 36 -32.96 -38.61 8.02
CA ARG A 36 -32.20 -38.27 6.80
C ARG A 36 -31.59 -36.86 6.87
N LEU A 37 -32.32 -35.91 7.43
CA LEU A 37 -31.83 -34.54 7.60
C LEU A 37 -30.68 -34.50 8.60
N GLU A 38 -30.80 -35.18 9.75
CA GLU A 38 -29.75 -35.32 10.75
C GLU A 38 -28.47 -35.91 10.14
N ALA A 39 -28.61 -37.00 9.36
CA ALA A 39 -27.48 -37.60 8.65
C ALA A 39 -26.85 -36.63 7.64
N THR A 40 -27.66 -35.85 6.93
CA THR A 40 -27.17 -34.84 5.97
C THR A 40 -26.43 -33.71 6.66
N VAL A 41 -26.97 -33.21 7.79
CA VAL A 41 -26.34 -32.16 8.60
C VAL A 41 -25.01 -32.64 9.17
N GLN A 42 -24.95 -33.88 9.67
CA GLN A 42 -23.71 -34.47 10.16
C GLN A 42 -22.65 -34.56 9.06
N ALA A 43 -23.01 -35.04 7.87
CA ALA A 43 -22.09 -35.10 6.73
C ALA A 43 -21.62 -33.70 6.29
N LEU A 44 -22.49 -32.69 6.38
CA LEU A 44 -22.15 -31.31 6.06
C LEU A 44 -21.17 -30.71 7.07
N ALA A 45 -21.37 -30.97 8.37
CA ALA A 45 -20.46 -30.55 9.42
C ALA A 45 -19.05 -31.15 9.23
N GLU A 46 -18.96 -32.43 8.88
CA GLU A 46 -17.69 -33.10 8.58
C GLU A 46 -17.02 -32.56 7.30
N ALA A 47 -17.81 -32.22 6.27
CA ALA A 47 -17.29 -31.56 5.08
C ALA A 47 -16.77 -30.14 5.38
N GLN A 48 -17.47 -29.40 6.23
CA GLN A 48 -17.05 -28.07 6.69
C GLN A 48 -15.75 -28.14 7.49
N GLN A 49 -15.64 -29.05 8.45
CA GLN A 49 -14.40 -29.23 9.24
C GLN A 49 -13.20 -29.53 8.34
N ARG A 50 -13.34 -30.44 7.36
CA ARG A 50 -12.27 -30.74 6.38
C ARG A 50 -11.88 -29.52 5.55
N THR A 51 -12.82 -28.66 5.23
CA THR A 51 -12.59 -27.42 4.49
C THR A 51 -11.84 -26.39 5.34
N GLU A 52 -12.24 -26.22 6.60
CA GLU A 52 -11.56 -25.34 7.56
C GLU A 52 -10.10 -25.79 7.78
N GLU A 53 -9.86 -27.09 7.93
CA GLU A 53 -8.50 -27.65 8.03
C GLU A 53 -7.68 -27.42 6.74
N ALA A 54 -8.30 -27.54 5.56
CA ALA A 54 -7.61 -27.25 4.30
C ALA A 54 -7.26 -25.77 4.14
N LEU A 55 -8.14 -24.86 4.57
CA LEU A 55 -7.90 -23.42 4.57
C LEU A 55 -6.79 -23.04 5.55
N ALA A 56 -6.75 -23.64 6.75
CA ALA A 56 -5.68 -23.41 7.72
C ALA A 56 -4.31 -23.80 7.12
N ARG A 57 -4.22 -24.98 6.49
CA ARG A 57 -2.99 -25.41 5.80
C ARG A 57 -2.60 -24.49 4.65
N LEU A 58 -3.58 -23.95 3.91
CA LEU A 58 -3.31 -23.00 2.83
C LEU A 58 -2.76 -21.68 3.38
N ALA A 59 -3.32 -21.17 4.48
CA ALA A 59 -2.84 -19.96 5.13
C ALA A 59 -1.40 -20.13 5.67
N GLU A 60 -1.08 -21.27 6.28
CA GLU A 60 0.29 -21.59 6.69
C GLU A 60 1.24 -21.67 5.48
N ALA A 61 0.83 -22.31 4.39
CA ALA A 61 1.62 -22.38 3.16
C ALA A 61 1.85 -20.99 2.53
N GLN A 62 0.85 -20.10 2.57
CA GLN A 62 0.97 -18.71 2.14
C GLN A 62 1.97 -17.96 3.02
N GLN A 63 1.85 -18.05 4.34
CA GLN A 63 2.78 -17.40 5.26
C GLN A 63 4.24 -17.84 4.98
N HIS A 64 4.46 -19.15 4.80
CA HIS A 64 5.79 -19.64 4.43
C HIS A 64 6.26 -19.16 3.04
N ALA A 65 5.36 -18.99 2.08
CA ALA A 65 5.72 -18.42 0.78
C ALA A 65 6.14 -16.96 0.92
N GLU A 66 5.44 -16.16 1.72
CA GLU A 66 5.80 -14.76 2.03
C GLU A 66 7.16 -14.68 2.75
N GLU A 67 7.39 -15.52 3.75
CA GLU A 67 8.70 -15.60 4.44
C GLU A 67 9.84 -15.95 3.47
N ARG A 68 9.58 -16.78 2.45
CA ARG A 68 10.57 -17.10 1.42
C ARG A 68 10.78 -15.96 0.43
N LEU A 69 9.73 -15.24 0.06
CA LEU A 69 9.84 -14.03 -0.77
C LEU A 69 10.67 -12.95 -0.05
N ASP A 70 10.40 -12.71 1.24
CA ASP A 70 11.23 -11.83 2.07
C ASP A 70 12.70 -12.26 2.11
N GLY A 71 12.94 -13.57 2.13
CA GLY A 71 14.29 -14.15 2.05
C GLY A 71 14.97 -13.87 0.70
N ILE A 72 14.23 -13.98 -0.40
CA ILE A 72 14.71 -13.68 -1.76
C ILE A 72 14.99 -12.18 -1.90
N ASP A 73 14.13 -11.29 -1.42
CA ASP A 73 14.34 -9.85 -1.49
C ASP A 73 15.59 -9.41 -0.72
N LYS A 74 15.82 -9.99 0.47
CA LYS A 74 17.07 -9.78 1.23
C LYS A 74 18.31 -10.25 0.45
N GLN A 75 18.20 -11.35 -0.28
CA GLN A 75 19.29 -11.87 -1.11
C GLN A 75 19.52 -11.01 -2.37
N LEU A 76 18.46 -10.60 -3.06
CA LEU A 76 18.55 -9.71 -4.23
C LEU A 76 19.10 -8.35 -3.84
N SER A 77 18.69 -7.77 -2.72
CA SER A 77 19.29 -6.56 -2.16
C SER A 77 20.78 -6.76 -1.86
N THR A 78 21.17 -7.90 -1.29
CA THR A 78 22.59 -8.22 -1.04
C THR A 78 23.39 -8.29 -2.35
N ILE A 79 22.82 -8.87 -3.42
CA ILE A 79 23.46 -8.94 -4.74
C ILE A 79 23.50 -7.57 -5.42
N GLY A 80 22.41 -6.81 -5.39
CA GLY A 80 22.32 -5.44 -5.90
C GLY A 80 23.35 -4.53 -5.23
N ASN A 81 23.62 -4.73 -3.94
CA ASN A 81 24.64 -4.00 -3.19
C ASN A 81 26.09 -4.43 -3.53
N ILE A 82 26.33 -5.71 -3.79
CA ILE A 82 27.66 -6.22 -4.19
C ILE A 82 28.03 -5.74 -5.61
N LEU A 83 27.04 -5.57 -6.49
CA LEU A 83 27.21 -5.06 -7.85
C LEU A 83 26.98 -3.53 -7.99
N GLY A 84 26.41 -2.90 -6.95
CA GLY A 84 26.10 -1.46 -6.84
C GLY A 84 24.95 -0.99 -7.74
N LEU A 85 23.82 -1.70 -7.83
CA LEU A 85 22.93 -1.65 -9.00
C LEU A 85 21.63 -0.87 -8.92
N ASP A 86 21.13 -0.35 -7.79
CA ASP A 86 19.96 0.54 -7.89
C ASP A 86 19.84 1.55 -6.75
N ALA A 87 20.51 2.69 -6.90
CA ALA A 87 20.32 3.81 -5.98
C ALA A 87 19.04 4.59 -6.28
N GLU A 88 18.39 4.35 -7.41
CA GLU A 88 17.26 5.14 -7.90
C GLU A 88 15.94 4.53 -7.41
N GLY A 89 15.79 3.21 -7.54
CA GLY A 89 14.67 2.47 -6.96
C GLY A 89 14.59 2.62 -5.43
N ASP A 90 15.73 2.46 -4.73
CA ASP A 90 15.78 2.70 -3.28
C ASP A 90 15.38 4.15 -2.93
N ALA A 91 15.82 5.12 -3.73
CA ALA A 91 15.47 6.52 -3.49
C ALA A 91 13.97 6.77 -3.62
N GLU A 92 13.34 6.17 -4.63
CA GLU A 92 11.90 6.29 -4.88
C GLU A 92 11.07 5.71 -3.73
N GLU A 93 11.36 4.48 -3.32
CA GLU A 93 10.62 3.78 -2.27
C GLU A 93 10.71 4.54 -0.94
N ILE A 94 11.92 4.92 -0.56
CA ILE A 94 12.19 5.60 0.72
C ILE A 94 11.59 6.99 0.72
N LEU A 95 11.74 7.74 -0.36
CA LEU A 95 11.18 9.09 -0.48
C LEU A 95 9.65 9.04 -0.37
N THR A 96 9.01 8.11 -1.09
CA THR A 96 7.55 7.91 -1.05
C THR A 96 7.09 7.64 0.38
N TYR A 97 7.70 6.66 1.04
CA TYR A 97 7.40 6.30 2.43
C TYR A 97 7.54 7.48 3.40
N ILE A 98 8.63 8.27 3.28
CA ILE A 98 8.88 9.42 4.16
C ILE A 98 7.84 10.52 3.94
N LEU A 99 7.52 10.82 2.69
CA LEU A 99 6.60 11.90 2.35
C LEU A 99 5.19 11.59 2.84
N GLU A 100 4.69 10.37 2.62
CA GLU A 100 3.39 9.94 3.11
C GLU A 100 3.31 10.05 4.64
N ARG A 101 4.35 9.62 5.37
CA ARG A 101 4.42 9.75 6.83
C ARG A 101 4.46 11.18 7.32
N LYS A 102 5.04 12.08 6.53
CA LYS A 102 5.03 13.52 6.79
C LYS A 102 3.70 14.18 6.40
N GLY A 103 2.75 13.44 5.85
CA GLY A 103 1.43 13.93 5.45
C GLY A 103 1.39 14.61 4.09
N TYR A 104 2.41 14.43 3.26
CA TYR A 104 2.38 14.91 1.89
C TYR A 104 1.42 14.06 1.06
N GLN A 105 0.69 14.70 0.15
CA GLN A 105 -0.08 13.99 -0.87
C GLN A 105 0.74 13.93 -2.16
N ILE A 106 0.99 12.72 -2.65
CA ILE A 106 1.65 12.50 -3.94
C ILE A 106 0.61 12.70 -5.04
N LEU A 107 0.84 13.69 -5.91
CA LEU A 107 -0.13 14.10 -6.93
C LEU A 107 0.00 13.31 -8.24
N ALA A 108 1.18 12.74 -8.49
CA ALA A 108 1.46 11.85 -9.63
C ALA A 108 2.66 10.97 -9.31
N ALA A 109 2.80 9.86 -10.04
CA ALA A 109 3.91 8.93 -9.87
C ALA A 109 5.28 9.61 -10.11
N PRO A 110 6.32 9.23 -9.33
CA PRO A 110 7.69 9.67 -9.56
C PRO A 110 8.19 9.22 -10.93
N HIS A 111 9.06 10.03 -11.55
CA HIS A 111 9.69 9.71 -12.82
C HIS A 111 11.02 10.46 -12.97
N GLY A 112 11.97 9.90 -13.73
CA GLY A 112 13.20 10.59 -14.09
C GLY A 112 12.98 11.69 -15.14
N LEU A 113 13.92 12.63 -15.23
CA LEU A 113 13.89 13.72 -16.21
C LEU A 113 15.28 13.99 -16.80
N ASP A 114 15.43 13.83 -18.13
CA ASP A 114 16.68 14.12 -18.84
C ASP A 114 16.75 15.60 -19.26
N ILE A 115 17.36 16.44 -18.41
CA ILE A 115 17.53 17.88 -18.65
C ILE A 115 18.90 18.40 -18.19
N ASP A 116 19.79 18.68 -19.14
CA ASP A 116 21.16 19.13 -18.83
C ASP A 116 21.83 18.16 -17.83
N GLY A 117 21.87 16.90 -18.25
CA GLY A 117 22.11 15.74 -17.38
C GLY A 117 20.81 15.17 -16.81
N GLU A 118 20.89 13.96 -16.31
CA GLU A 118 19.74 13.27 -15.71
C GLU A 118 19.40 13.87 -14.33
N VAL A 119 18.10 13.99 -14.05
CA VAL A 119 17.54 14.14 -12.71
C VAL A 119 16.84 12.84 -12.43
N ASP A 120 17.35 12.10 -11.45
CA ASP A 120 16.99 10.70 -11.23
C ASP A 120 15.53 10.54 -10.79
N LEU A 121 14.97 11.51 -10.08
CA LEU A 121 13.54 11.51 -9.73
C LEU A 121 12.96 12.92 -9.63
N VAL A 122 11.77 13.11 -10.21
CA VAL A 122 10.89 14.26 -9.98
C VAL A 122 9.48 13.79 -9.63
N MET A 123 8.82 14.48 -8.71
CA MET A 123 7.48 14.08 -8.23
C MET A 123 6.68 15.29 -7.75
N PRO A 124 5.47 15.54 -8.29
CA PRO A 124 4.61 16.60 -7.79
C PRO A 124 3.92 16.16 -6.49
N VAL A 125 3.95 17.04 -5.50
CA VAL A 125 3.38 16.78 -4.18
C VAL A 125 2.58 17.99 -3.69
N GLU A 126 1.63 17.74 -2.81
CA GLU A 126 0.99 18.77 -1.99
C GLU A 126 1.46 18.59 -0.55
N THR A 127 1.97 19.66 0.06
CA THR A 127 2.40 19.63 1.46
C THR A 127 1.19 19.50 2.39
N PRO A 128 1.37 19.10 3.66
CA PRO A 128 0.29 19.05 4.65
C PRO A 128 -0.46 20.40 4.81
N GLU A 129 0.22 21.51 4.52
CA GLU A 129 -0.33 22.86 4.56
C GLU A 129 -1.06 23.27 3.25
N GLY A 130 -1.23 22.35 2.30
CA GLY A 130 -1.92 22.59 1.03
C GLY A 130 -1.07 23.30 -0.03
N THR A 131 0.26 23.36 0.14
CA THR A 131 1.14 23.99 -0.87
C THR A 131 1.55 22.95 -1.90
N ARG A 132 1.20 23.20 -3.18
CA ARG A 132 1.74 22.40 -4.29
C ARG A 132 3.22 22.70 -4.51
N ALA A 133 4.03 21.65 -4.56
CA ALA A 133 5.47 21.71 -4.76
C ALA A 133 5.93 20.54 -5.63
N TRP A 134 7.18 20.59 -6.08
CA TRP A 134 7.83 19.49 -6.77
C TRP A 134 9.02 19.00 -5.96
N VAL A 135 9.08 17.70 -5.72
CA VAL A 135 10.29 17.04 -5.27
C VAL A 135 11.19 16.82 -6.47
N VAL A 136 12.48 17.14 -6.30
CA VAL A 136 13.54 16.84 -7.28
C VAL A 136 14.66 16.14 -6.55
N LEU A 137 15.12 14.99 -7.06
CA LEU A 137 16.06 14.12 -6.37
C LEU A 137 17.15 13.65 -7.33
N GLU A 138 18.38 13.66 -6.83
CA GLU A 138 19.53 13.02 -7.46
C GLU A 138 19.98 11.84 -6.58
N ALA A 139 20.19 10.66 -7.15
CA ALA A 139 20.66 9.45 -6.51
C ALA A 139 22.14 9.21 -6.83
N LYS A 140 22.90 8.78 -5.82
CA LYS A 140 24.31 8.43 -5.96
C LYS A 140 24.64 7.20 -5.13
N LYS A 141 25.55 6.35 -5.63
CA LYS A 141 26.08 5.24 -4.81
C LYS A 141 26.80 5.75 -3.55
N ARG A 142 27.41 6.94 -3.63
CA ARG A 142 28.11 7.59 -2.52
C ARG A 142 27.94 9.09 -2.59
N VAL A 143 27.56 9.70 -1.46
CA VAL A 143 27.39 11.15 -1.33
C VAL A 143 28.48 11.70 -0.41
N ARG A 144 29.37 12.51 -0.98
CA ARG A 144 30.34 13.34 -0.24
C ARG A 144 29.99 14.82 -0.45
N LEU A 145 30.72 15.71 0.22
CA LEU A 145 30.57 17.17 0.05
C LEU A 145 30.64 17.62 -1.41
N LYS A 146 31.45 16.97 -2.26
CA LYS A 146 31.56 17.34 -3.67
C LYS A 146 30.28 17.04 -4.45
N GLU A 147 29.62 15.90 -4.19
CA GLU A 147 28.33 15.55 -4.79
C GLU A 147 27.24 16.50 -4.27
N LEU A 148 27.18 16.71 -2.95
CA LEU A 148 26.22 17.63 -2.33
C LEU A 148 26.35 19.04 -2.90
N ARG A 149 27.56 19.60 -2.92
CA ARG A 149 27.81 20.96 -3.43
C ARG A 149 27.47 21.08 -4.91
N ARG A 150 27.80 20.05 -5.71
CA ARG A 150 27.44 20.03 -7.13
C ARG A 150 25.93 20.08 -7.31
N TRP A 151 25.20 19.24 -6.59
CA TRP A 151 23.74 19.21 -6.65
C TRP A 151 23.12 20.52 -6.16
N ALA A 152 23.54 21.00 -4.98
CA ALA A 152 23.08 22.25 -4.40
C ALA A 152 23.29 23.45 -5.35
N ASN A 153 24.46 23.54 -5.97
CA ASN A 153 24.74 24.59 -6.95
C ASN A 153 23.86 24.45 -8.21
N ARG A 154 23.59 23.21 -8.66
CA ARG A 154 22.74 22.93 -9.83
C ARG A 154 21.30 23.36 -9.58
N VAL A 155 20.68 22.93 -8.46
CA VAL A 155 19.28 23.26 -8.12
C VAL A 155 19.05 24.73 -7.82
N GLN A 156 20.09 25.48 -7.44
CA GLN A 156 20.01 26.93 -7.25
C GLN A 156 20.29 27.73 -8.53
N SER A 157 20.79 27.10 -9.60
CA SER A 157 21.13 27.82 -10.82
C SER A 157 19.89 28.21 -11.61
N GLU A 158 19.80 29.48 -12.03
CA GLU A 158 18.65 29.98 -12.79
C GLU A 158 18.47 29.25 -14.11
N GLY A 159 19.56 28.88 -14.78
CA GLY A 159 19.49 28.12 -16.03
C GLY A 159 18.86 26.74 -15.86
N PHE A 160 19.18 26.03 -14.77
CA PHE A 160 18.58 24.74 -14.47
C PHE A 160 17.11 24.86 -14.09
N LEU A 161 16.77 25.84 -13.24
CA LEU A 161 15.37 26.13 -12.87
C LEU A 161 14.50 26.47 -14.08
N GLN A 162 15.01 27.26 -15.03
CA GLN A 162 14.29 27.56 -16.27
C GLN A 162 14.09 26.32 -17.15
N ARG A 163 15.04 25.36 -17.14
CA ARG A 163 14.88 24.10 -17.87
C ARG A 163 13.83 23.19 -17.23
N LEU A 164 13.85 23.07 -15.89
CA LEU A 164 12.80 22.40 -15.14
C LEU A 164 11.41 23.00 -15.46
N GLU A 165 11.30 24.33 -15.43
CA GLU A 165 10.03 25.03 -15.71
C GLU A 165 9.52 24.75 -17.13
N ARG A 166 10.41 24.70 -18.13
CA ARG A 166 10.07 24.31 -19.51
C ARG A 166 9.64 22.84 -19.64
N ALA A 167 10.13 21.98 -18.75
CA ALA A 167 9.74 20.58 -18.66
C ALA A 167 8.48 20.35 -17.80
N GLY A 168 7.86 21.42 -17.28
CA GLY A 168 6.65 21.34 -16.46
C GLY A 168 6.89 21.19 -14.96
N VAL A 169 8.16 21.14 -14.51
CA VAL A 169 8.55 21.08 -13.10
C VAL A 169 8.76 22.50 -12.58
N THR A 170 7.83 23.00 -11.79
CA THR A 170 7.81 24.41 -11.37
C THR A 170 8.14 24.58 -9.89
N THR A 171 8.75 25.71 -9.51
CA THR A 171 8.89 26.07 -8.09
C THR A 171 7.50 26.27 -7.45
N PRO A 172 7.31 25.92 -6.16
CA PRO A 172 8.36 25.60 -5.18
C PRO A 172 8.97 24.21 -5.33
N LEU A 173 10.29 24.09 -5.14
CA LEU A 173 11.01 22.82 -5.21
C LEU A 173 11.44 22.33 -3.82
N LEU A 174 11.42 21.02 -3.63
CA LEU A 174 12.00 20.30 -2.49
C LEU A 174 13.17 19.45 -2.99
N PRO A 175 14.41 19.96 -2.94
CA PRO A 175 15.56 19.25 -3.49
C PRO A 175 16.07 18.19 -2.52
N TYR A 176 16.24 16.96 -3.01
CA TYR A 176 16.80 15.83 -2.28
C TYR A 176 18.05 15.28 -2.95
N LEU A 177 18.94 14.68 -2.16
CA LEU A 177 20.07 13.90 -2.63
C LEU A 177 20.04 12.55 -1.91
N PHE A 178 19.88 11.47 -2.66
CA PHE A 178 19.90 10.11 -2.13
C PHE A 178 21.30 9.51 -2.24
N GLY A 179 21.71 8.79 -1.19
CA GLY A 179 22.96 8.04 -1.16
C GLY A 179 22.84 6.67 -0.51
N LEU A 180 23.26 5.61 -1.22
CA LEU A 180 23.51 4.30 -0.58
C LEU A 180 24.58 4.40 0.52
N ARG A 181 25.46 5.40 0.42
CA ARG A 181 26.41 5.78 1.48
C ARG A 181 26.59 7.29 1.55
N VAL A 182 26.20 7.88 2.67
CA VAL A 182 26.33 9.33 2.93
C VAL A 182 27.36 9.56 4.04
N TYR A 183 28.33 10.44 3.82
CA TYR A 183 29.39 10.76 4.78
C TYR A 183 28.90 11.82 5.80
N ALA A 184 29.24 11.70 7.09
CA ALA A 184 28.68 12.55 8.16
C ALA A 184 28.82 14.06 7.95
N VAL A 185 29.92 14.51 7.35
CA VAL A 185 30.16 15.93 7.03
C VAL A 185 29.16 16.53 6.04
N VAL A 186 28.30 15.70 5.42
CA VAL A 186 27.28 16.14 4.46
C VAL A 186 26.12 16.82 5.16
N ASP A 187 25.75 16.41 6.38
CA ASP A 187 24.49 16.84 6.99
C ASP A 187 24.49 18.35 7.31
N GLU A 188 25.53 18.86 7.98
CA GLU A 188 25.66 20.29 8.33
C GLU A 188 25.62 21.20 7.09
N GLU A 189 26.36 20.82 6.04
CA GLU A 189 26.39 21.58 4.78
C GLU A 189 25.05 21.44 4.03
N ALA A 190 24.38 20.30 4.13
CA ALA A 190 23.08 20.08 3.50
C ALA A 190 21.99 20.94 4.16
N GLU A 191 22.00 21.06 5.50
CA GLU A 191 21.12 21.95 6.26
C GLU A 191 21.34 23.43 5.89
N GLU A 192 22.61 23.85 5.80
CA GLU A 192 22.97 25.21 5.37
C GLU A 192 22.42 25.50 3.97
N LYS A 193 22.64 24.58 3.03
CA LYS A 193 22.22 24.71 1.63
C LYS A 193 20.74 24.41 1.39
N GLY A 194 20.04 23.87 2.38
CA GLY A 194 18.63 23.50 2.28
C GLY A 194 18.35 22.29 1.39
N ILE A 195 19.30 21.36 1.30
CA ILE A 195 19.15 20.13 0.51
C ILE A 195 18.73 19.00 1.45
N GLY A 196 17.65 18.29 1.10
CA GLY A 196 17.25 17.09 1.80
C GLY A 196 18.22 15.95 1.50
N VAL A 197 18.52 15.11 2.49
CA VAL A 197 19.45 13.99 2.32
C VAL A 197 18.76 12.71 2.72
N LEU A 198 18.73 11.74 1.79
CA LEU A 198 18.14 10.42 1.98
C LEU A 198 19.21 9.33 1.90
N CYS A 199 18.98 8.25 2.63
CA CYS A 199 19.72 7.01 2.53
C CYS A 199 18.77 5.82 2.79
N PRO A 200 19.21 4.57 2.63
CA PRO A 200 18.41 3.37 2.95
C PRO A 200 17.69 3.42 4.31
N ASP A 201 18.30 4.05 5.30
CA ASP A 201 17.77 4.16 6.67
C ASP A 201 16.72 5.28 6.86
N GLY A 202 16.44 6.08 5.83
CA GLY A 202 15.46 7.16 5.85
C GLY A 202 16.02 8.56 5.60
N GLU A 203 15.33 9.59 6.10
CA GLU A 203 15.73 10.99 5.94
C GLU A 203 16.73 11.42 7.01
N ARG A 204 17.90 11.90 6.58
CA ARG A 204 18.94 12.47 7.44
C ARG A 204 18.74 13.97 7.65
N VAL A 205 18.40 14.66 6.57
CA VAL A 205 18.20 16.11 6.55
C VAL A 205 16.93 16.40 5.78
N ALA A 206 16.04 17.20 6.35
CA ALA A 206 14.85 17.66 5.66
C ALA A 206 15.21 18.78 4.66
N PRO A 207 14.61 18.80 3.45
CA PRO A 207 14.88 19.82 2.46
C PRO A 207 14.29 21.18 2.88
N ARG A 208 14.91 22.26 2.41
CA ARG A 208 14.29 23.59 2.46
C ARG A 208 13.66 23.89 1.11
N MET A 209 12.40 24.33 1.15
CA MET A 209 11.65 24.67 -0.06
C MET A 209 12.28 25.85 -0.80
N ILE A 210 12.67 25.65 -2.05
CA ILE A 210 13.20 26.69 -2.95
C ILE A 210 12.02 27.35 -3.66
N ARG A 211 11.88 28.68 -3.52
CA ARG A 211 10.84 29.49 -4.16
C ARG A 211 11.44 30.43 -5.20
N LYS A 212 10.67 30.82 -6.22
CA LYS A 212 11.07 31.82 -7.23
C LYS A 212 11.41 33.13 -6.52
N LYS A 213 12.60 33.69 -6.76
CA LYS A 213 12.96 35.02 -6.25
C LYS A 213 11.97 36.03 -6.86
N THR A 214 11.17 36.69 -6.03
CA THR A 214 10.40 37.84 -6.47
C THR A 214 11.39 38.95 -6.81
N SER A 215 11.53 39.27 -8.11
CA SER A 215 12.31 40.42 -8.54
C SER A 215 11.67 41.69 -7.98
N SER A 216 12.20 42.20 -6.87
CA SER A 216 11.88 43.55 -6.42
C SER A 216 12.47 44.51 -7.45
N HIS A 217 11.64 44.93 -8.40
CA HIS A 217 11.91 46.09 -9.23
C HIS A 217 12.00 47.30 -8.29
N HIS A 218 13.21 47.60 -7.80
CA HIS A 218 13.52 48.94 -7.33
C HIS A 218 13.39 49.87 -8.54
N ARG A 219 12.18 50.44 -8.69
CA ARG A 219 11.98 51.66 -9.45
C ARG A 219 12.90 52.70 -8.84
N LYS A 220 14.04 52.95 -9.48
CA LYS A 220 14.74 54.22 -9.37
C LYS A 220 13.75 55.28 -9.85
N ASN A 221 13.24 56.10 -8.94
CA ASN A 221 12.63 57.36 -9.32
C ASN A 221 13.75 58.40 -9.54
N PRO A 222 13.58 59.28 -10.54
CA PRO A 222 14.57 60.27 -10.95
C PRO A 222 14.81 61.36 -9.91
#